data_AF-A0A6L7IQM6-F1
#
_entry.id   AF-A0A6L7IQM6-F1
#
_cell.length_a   1.000
_cell.length_b   1.000
_cell.length_c   1.000
_cell.angle_alpha   90.00
_cell.angle_beta   90.00
_cell.angle_gamma   90.00
#
_symmetry.space_group_name_H-M   'P 1'
#
loop_
_entity.id
_entity.type
_entity.pdbx_description
1 polymer ?
#
loop_
_entity_poly.entity_id
_entity_poly.type
_entity_poly.pdbx_seq_one_letter_code
_entity_poly.pdbx_strand_id
1 'polypeptide(L)'
;MAGKPQKKPSIVARTEDGSPVVEVFGMKFDGEKLIMDCKALDSMRMDVVIGADDIAAGWPVIWENKSPIMAFGRRVPKAVRAWKKEQKKGASSGR
;
A
#
# COMPACT_ATOMS: atom_id res chain seq x y z
N MET A 1 -10.21 -35.08 10.79
CA MET A 1 -10.79 -33.98 9.99
C MET A 1 -9.71 -32.94 9.77
N ALA A 2 -9.19 -32.79 8.56
CA ALA A 2 -8.23 -31.74 8.23
C ALA A 2 -8.94 -30.40 8.39
N GLY A 3 -8.53 -29.61 9.39
CA GLY A 3 -9.09 -28.28 9.59
C GLY A 3 -8.95 -27.46 8.31
N LYS A 4 -10.02 -26.79 7.89
CA LYS A 4 -9.96 -25.83 6.77
C LYS A 4 -8.75 -24.92 7.01
N PRO A 5 -7.87 -24.71 6.02
CA PRO A 5 -6.74 -23.79 6.18
C PRO A 5 -7.30 -22.47 6.68
N GLN A 6 -6.89 -22.02 7.87
CA GLN A 6 -7.28 -20.71 8.34
C GLN A 6 -6.79 -19.71 7.31
N LYS A 7 -7.72 -19.01 6.66
CA LYS A 7 -7.40 -18.03 5.63
C LYS A 7 -6.51 -16.99 6.30
N LYS A 8 -5.28 -16.83 5.80
CA LYS A 8 -4.38 -15.80 6.32
C LYS A 8 -5.11 -14.46 6.23
N PRO A 9 -5.09 -13.65 7.29
CA PRO A 9 -5.65 -12.31 7.24
C PRO A 9 -4.96 -11.53 6.13
N SER A 10 -5.72 -10.74 5.38
CA SER A 10 -5.24 -10.01 4.21
C SER A 10 -6.03 -8.72 4.02
N ILE A 11 -5.40 -7.73 3.37
CA ILE A 11 -6.07 -6.52 2.89
C ILE A 11 -6.39 -6.74 1.42
N VAL A 12 -7.66 -6.60 1.05
CA VAL A 12 -8.10 -6.77 -0.34
C VAL A 12 -8.33 -5.38 -0.92
N ALA A 13 -7.47 -5.00 -1.86
CA ALA A 13 -7.67 -3.82 -2.67
C ALA A 13 -8.63 -4.13 -3.81
N ARG A 14 -9.55 -3.21 -4.09
CA ARG A 14 -10.67 -3.41 -5.01
C ARG A 14 -10.69 -2.36 -6.10
N THR A 15 -11.32 -2.68 -7.22
CA THR A 15 -11.79 -1.72 -8.23
C THR A 15 -12.91 -0.83 -7.67
N GLU A 16 -13.27 0.22 -8.41
CA GLU A 16 -14.45 1.05 -8.11
C GLU A 16 -15.76 0.25 -8.03
N ASP A 17 -15.89 -0.83 -8.82
CA ASP A 17 -17.06 -1.71 -8.80
C ASP A 17 -17.02 -2.78 -7.68
N GLY A 18 -15.96 -2.80 -6.87
CA GLY A 18 -15.81 -3.68 -5.71
C GLY A 18 -15.12 -5.03 -5.97
N SER A 19 -14.74 -5.31 -7.21
CA SER A 19 -14.00 -6.52 -7.61
C SER A 19 -12.58 -6.53 -7.01
N PRO A 20 -12.09 -7.67 -6.48
CA PRO A 20 -10.78 -7.74 -5.85
C PRO A 20 -9.64 -7.80 -6.88
N VAL A 21 -8.63 -6.96 -6.72
CA VAL A 21 -7.52 -6.81 -7.69
C VAL A 21 -6.18 -7.20 -7.08
N VAL A 22 -5.96 -6.82 -5.83
CA VAL A 22 -4.72 -7.11 -5.11
C VAL A 22 -5.07 -7.59 -3.71
N GLU A 23 -4.47 -8.70 -3.30
CA GLU A 23 -4.56 -9.20 -1.93
C GLU A 23 -3.19 -9.07 -1.26
N VAL A 24 -3.13 -8.32 -0.16
CA VAL A 24 -1.91 -8.03 0.61
C VAL A 24 -1.88 -8.93 1.84
N PHE A 25 -0.83 -9.73 1.98
CA PHE A 25 -0.65 -10.69 3.08
C PHE A 25 0.36 -10.21 4.13
N GLY A 26 1.20 -9.23 3.80
CA GLY A 26 2.31 -8.79 4.63
C GLY A 26 2.75 -7.37 4.32
N MET A 27 3.20 -6.63 5.32
CA MET A 27 3.79 -5.29 5.15
C MET A 27 5.01 -5.11 6.05
N LYS A 28 6.10 -4.55 5.51
CA LYS A 28 7.35 -4.26 6.24
C LYS A 28 7.90 -2.90 5.84
N PHE A 29 8.47 -2.18 6.80
CA PHE A 29 9.28 -0.99 6.52
C PHE A 29 10.74 -1.31 6.85
N ASP A 30 11.65 -1.13 5.90
CA ASP A 30 13.07 -1.42 6.06
C ASP A 30 13.89 -0.20 6.53
N GLY A 31 13.23 0.94 6.76
CA GLY A 31 13.87 2.22 7.09
C GLY A 31 13.86 3.22 5.94
N GLU A 32 13.60 2.77 4.70
CA GLU A 32 13.49 3.62 3.51
C GLU A 32 12.22 3.35 2.71
N LYS A 33 11.87 2.07 2.54
CA LYS A 33 10.81 1.58 1.66
C LYS A 33 9.74 0.86 2.45
N LEU A 34 8.49 1.02 2.01
CA LEU A 34 7.40 0.14 2.40
C LEU A 34 7.37 -1.04 1.42
N ILE A 35 7.53 -2.25 1.96
CA ILE A 35 7.53 -3.51 1.22
C ILE A 35 6.20 -4.20 1.52
N MET A 36 5.50 -4.66 0.49
CA MET A 36 4.23 -5.33 0.62
C MET A 36 4.32 -6.72 -0.03
N ASP A 37 3.92 -7.75 0.71
CA ASP A 37 3.73 -9.11 0.19
C ASP A 37 2.32 -9.20 -0.39
N CYS A 38 2.21 -9.26 -1.72
CA CYS A 38 0.94 -9.13 -2.44
C CYS A 38 0.78 -10.19 -3.52
N LYS A 39 -0.47 -10.57 -3.77
CA LYS A 39 -0.88 -11.30 -4.97
C LYS A 39 -1.75 -10.40 -5.85
N ALA A 40 -1.33 -10.21 -7.09
CA ALA A 40 -2.19 -9.64 -8.13
C ALA A 40 -3.19 -10.71 -8.59
N LEU A 41 -4.47 -10.36 -8.63
CA LEU A 41 -5.58 -11.25 -8.99
C LEU A 41 -5.98 -11.09 -10.46
N ASP A 42 -5.84 -9.87 -10.99
CA ASP A 42 -6.02 -9.56 -12.41
C ASP A 42 -4.87 -8.65 -12.89
N SER A 43 -4.42 -8.83 -14.14
CA SER A 43 -3.22 -8.20 -14.71
C SER A 43 -3.52 -7.00 -15.62
N MET A 44 -4.77 -6.57 -15.67
CA MET A 44 -5.16 -5.37 -16.42
C MET A 44 -4.81 -4.08 -15.68
N ARG A 45 -4.49 -3.02 -16.43
CA ARG A 45 -4.28 -1.68 -15.86
C ARG A 45 -5.63 -1.13 -15.41
N MET A 46 -5.83 -1.01 -14.10
CA MET A 46 -7.06 -0.50 -13.49
C MET A 46 -6.74 0.31 -12.23
N ASP A 47 -7.68 1.18 -11.84
CA ASP A 47 -7.59 1.93 -10.59
C ASP A 47 -7.94 1.02 -9.42
N VAL A 48 -7.13 1.10 -8.37
CA VAL A 48 -7.24 0.28 -7.16
C VAL A 48 -7.47 1.20 -5.97
N VAL A 49 -8.55 0.96 -5.25
CA VAL A 49 -8.94 1.73 -4.07
C VAL A 49 -8.58 0.94 -2.81
N ILE A 50 -7.93 1.62 -1.87
CA ILE A 50 -7.66 1.14 -0.51
C ILE A 50 -8.24 2.17 0.46
N GLY A 51 -9.34 1.83 1.12
CA GLY A 51 -9.97 2.67 2.13
C GLY A 51 -9.32 2.51 3.51
N ALA A 52 -9.54 3.50 4.38
CA ALA A 52 -9.12 3.41 5.78
C ALA A 52 -9.79 2.23 6.50
N ASP A 53 -11.05 1.94 6.15
CA ASP A 53 -11.81 0.81 6.71
C ASP A 53 -11.30 -0.54 6.20
N ASP A 54 -10.82 -0.64 4.95
CA ASP A 54 -10.20 -1.88 4.43
C ASP A 54 -8.87 -2.17 5.14
N ILE A 55 -8.10 -1.12 5.41
CA ILE A 55 -6.89 -1.19 6.25
C ILE A 55 -7.28 -1.65 7.66
N ALA A 56 -8.38 -1.13 8.20
CA ALA A 56 -8.85 -1.48 9.53
C ALA A 56 -9.43 -2.90 9.63
N ALA A 57 -9.96 -3.44 8.53
CA ALA A 57 -10.53 -4.79 8.46
C ALA A 57 -9.44 -5.87 8.26
N GLY A 58 -8.36 -5.58 7.54
CA GLY A 58 -7.20 -6.46 7.33
C GLY A 58 -6.13 -6.38 8.42
N TRP A 59 -6.46 -5.77 9.56
CA TRP A 59 -5.51 -5.34 10.58
C TRP A 59 -4.62 -6.42 11.24
N PRO A 60 -4.91 -7.73 11.27
CA PRO A 60 -3.98 -8.69 11.89
C PRO A 60 -2.58 -8.70 11.25
N VAL A 61 -2.45 -8.38 9.96
CA VAL A 61 -1.17 -8.26 9.24
C VAL A 61 -0.35 -7.04 9.67
N ILE A 62 -1.02 -6.00 10.19
CA ILE A 62 -0.43 -4.72 10.60
C ILE A 62 -0.33 -4.61 12.13
N TRP A 63 -1.16 -5.33 12.90
CA TRP A 63 -1.27 -5.19 14.36
C TRP A 63 -0.06 -5.67 15.14
N GLU A 64 0.80 -6.52 14.57
CA GLU A 64 2.08 -6.86 15.21
C GLU A 64 2.98 -5.62 15.37
N ASN A 65 2.87 -4.62 14.49
CA ASN A 65 3.57 -3.35 14.64
C ASN A 65 2.96 -2.24 13.76
N LYS A 66 2.33 -1.22 14.36
CA LYS A 66 1.80 -0.03 13.63
C LYS A 66 2.91 0.97 13.23
N SER A 67 4.12 0.81 13.76
CA SER A 67 5.25 1.72 13.55
C SER A 67 5.68 1.85 12.07
N PRO A 68 5.76 0.78 11.26
CA PRO A 68 6.14 0.84 9.84
C PRO A 68 5.27 1.80 9.00
N ILE A 69 3.94 1.73 9.15
CA ILE A 69 3.01 2.57 8.39
C ILE A 69 3.14 4.02 8.81
N MET A 70 3.22 4.27 10.12
CA MET A 70 3.37 5.62 10.66
C MET A 70 4.73 6.22 10.28
N ALA A 71 5.80 5.43 10.31
CA ALA A 71 7.15 5.85 9.92
C ALA A 71 7.22 6.19 8.43
N PHE A 72 6.62 5.36 7.57
CA PHE A 72 6.51 5.63 6.15
C PHE A 72 5.65 6.87 5.88
N GLY A 73 4.45 6.95 6.47
CA GLY A 73 3.53 8.07 6.31
C GLY A 73 4.14 9.42 6.68
N ARG A 74 4.96 9.49 7.74
CA ARG A 74 5.70 10.71 8.12
C ARG A 74 6.71 11.19 7.07
N ARG A 75 7.21 10.31 6.19
CA ARG A 75 8.17 10.67 5.14
C ARG A 75 7.51 11.17 3.86
N VAL A 76 6.28 10.76 3.59
CA VAL A 76 5.54 11.12 2.37
C VAL A 76 5.52 12.64 2.12
N PRO A 77 5.21 13.51 3.10
CA PRO A 77 5.18 14.96 2.86
C PRO A 77 6.53 15.53 2.40
N LYS A 78 7.65 15.04 2.97
CA LYS A 78 8.99 15.49 2.59
C LYS A 78 9.35 15.04 1.17
N ALA A 79 9.05 13.78 0.83
CA ALA A 79 9.27 13.25 -0.52
C ALA A 79 8.46 14.02 -1.58
N VAL A 80 7.18 14.29 -1.31
CA VAL A 80 6.32 15.09 -2.20
C VAL A 80 6.88 16.50 -2.41
N ARG A 81 7.38 17.15 -1.35
CA ARG A 81 8.01 18.48 -1.48
C ARG A 81 9.28 18.44 -2.32
N ALA A 82 10.13 17.43 -2.14
CA ALA A 82 11.35 17.26 -2.93
C ALA A 82 11.04 17.08 -4.41
N TRP A 83 10.11 16.16 -4.74
CA TRP A 83 9.65 15.93 -6.11
C TRP A 83 9.09 17.21 -6.76
N LYS A 84 8.23 17.97 -6.06
CA LYS A 84 7.71 19.25 -6.58
C LYS A 84 8.81 20.26 -6.87
N LYS A 85 9.88 20.29 -6.07
CA LYS A 85 11.02 21.20 -6.26
C LYS A 85 11.84 20.81 -7.49
N GLU A 86 12.02 19.52 -7.73
CA GLU A 86 12.70 19.00 -8.93
C GLU A 86 11.90 19.31 -10.21
N GLN A 87 10.58 19.09 -10.19
CA GLN A 87 9.71 19.42 -11.33
C GLN A 87 9.73 20.92 -11.67
N LYS A 88 9.75 21.80 -10.66
CA LYS A 88 9.89 23.25 -10.88
C LYS A 88 11.25 23.65 -11.45
N LYS A 89 12.33 22.97 -11.05
CA LYS A 89 13.68 23.21 -11.60
C LYS A 89 13.81 22.76 -13.04
N GLY A 90 13.27 21.58 -13.38
CA GLY A 90 13.23 21.08 -14.76
C GLY A 90 12.40 21.97 -15.69
N ALA A 91 11.31 22.56 -15.19
CA ALA A 91 10.51 23.53 -15.96
C ALA A 91 11.21 24.89 -16.16
N SER A 92 12.19 25.24 -15.31
CA SER A 92 12.95 26.50 -15.41
C SER A 92 14.25 26.40 -16.21
N SER A 93 14.76 25.20 -16.50
CA SER A 93 15.97 24.99 -17.32
C SER A 93 15.67 24.65 -18.78
N GLY A 94 14.39 24.65 -19.17
CA GLY A 94 13.93 24.40 -20.55
C GLY A 94 13.42 25.65 -21.27
N ARG A 95 13.84 26.85 -20.84
CA ARG A 95 13.55 28.13 -21.49
C ARG A 95 14.84 28.88 -21.76
#